data_AF-A0AA39F9S3-F1
#
_entry.id   AF-A0AA39F9S3-F1
#
_cell.length_a   1.000
_cell.length_b   1.000
_cell.length_c   1.000
_cell.angle_alpha   90.00
_cell.angle_beta   90.00
_cell.angle_gamma   90.00
#
_symmetry.space_group_name_H-M   'P 1'
#
loop_
_entity.id
_entity.type
_entity.pdbx_description
1 polymer ?
#
loop_
_entity_poly.entity_id
_entity_poly.type
_entity_poly.pdbx_seq_one_letter_code
_entity_poly.pdbx_strand_id
1 'polypeptide(L)'
;MSHCQNQLRDKGKFVKQKVLNKRKKAILAMNKAKKLKKETPNLENNLSSGRRIVELVELGKNLKCCVCQRVLSLENITNETRKGLHSILNVNCNECSIETIVPTGKIHTTKSEVKHSDVNTKAVLGAVHSGFGHTALNKFLAAMNIPPISWSLYKRYEREIGPAIEEAAKESCRRGAEEERQLIVDKLDELKTKL
;
A
#
# COMPACT_ATOMS: atom_id res chain seq x y z
N MET A 1 9.22 44.87 -40.19
CA MET A 1 9.12 44.94 -38.72
C MET A 1 8.57 43.62 -38.20
N SER A 2 9.42 42.67 -37.77
CA SER A 2 8.98 41.38 -37.23
C SER A 2 9.74 41.03 -35.95
N HIS A 3 9.23 41.49 -34.80
CA HIS A 3 9.66 41.01 -33.49
C HIS A 3 8.55 40.15 -32.86
N CYS A 4 8.38 38.93 -33.39
CA CYS A 4 7.63 37.90 -32.69
C CYS A 4 8.62 37.16 -31.78
N GLN A 5 8.78 37.65 -30.55
CA GLN A 5 9.63 37.02 -29.55
C GLN A 5 9.08 35.62 -29.23
N ASN A 6 9.94 34.59 -29.34
CA ASN A 6 9.69 33.24 -28.86
C ASN A 6 9.40 33.27 -27.34
N GLN A 7 8.12 33.39 -26.95
CA GLN A 7 7.71 33.38 -25.55
C GLN A 7 7.77 31.95 -25.01
N LEU A 8 8.51 31.77 -23.91
CA LEU A 8 8.68 30.47 -23.27
C LEU A 8 7.36 30.00 -22.67
N ARG A 9 7.07 28.70 -22.82
CA ARG A 9 5.87 28.06 -22.28
C ARG A 9 6.22 26.93 -21.31
N ASP A 10 5.45 26.79 -20.24
CA ASP A 10 5.52 25.71 -19.26
C ASP A 10 4.11 25.16 -19.03
N LYS A 11 3.89 23.86 -19.29
CA LYS A 11 2.57 23.20 -19.29
C LYS A 11 1.51 23.97 -20.10
N GLY A 12 1.88 24.40 -21.30
CA GLY A 12 1.01 25.12 -22.22
C GLY A 12 0.79 26.61 -21.90
N LYS A 13 1.26 27.12 -20.75
CA LYS A 13 1.08 28.53 -20.34
C LYS A 13 2.36 29.34 -20.57
N PHE A 14 2.20 30.59 -21.02
CA PHE A 14 3.31 31.52 -21.15
C PHE A 14 3.97 31.81 -19.79
N VAL A 15 5.30 31.80 -19.76
CA VAL A 15 6.10 31.91 -18.54
C VAL A 15 7.35 32.74 -18.82
N LYS A 16 7.71 33.61 -17.87
CA LYS A 16 8.99 34.33 -17.90
C LYS A 16 10.14 33.37 -17.62
N GLN A 17 11.28 33.50 -18.33
CA GLN A 17 12.47 32.65 -18.15
C GLN A 17 12.90 32.52 -16.68
N LYS A 18 12.84 33.60 -15.90
CA LYS A 18 13.17 33.63 -14.47
C LYS A 18 12.31 32.68 -13.64
N VAL A 19 11.01 32.57 -13.95
CA VAL A 19 10.06 31.69 -13.26
C VAL A 19 10.33 30.23 -13.62
N LEU A 20 10.61 29.94 -14.89
CA LEU A 20 10.96 28.59 -15.35
C LEU A 20 12.25 28.09 -14.67
N ASN A 21 13.28 28.92 -14.61
CA ASN A 21 14.55 28.59 -13.96
C ASN A 21 14.37 28.35 -12.45
N LYS A 22 13.52 29.15 -11.78
CA LYS A 22 13.19 28.96 -10.35
C LYS A 22 12.51 27.60 -10.12
N ARG A 23 11.56 27.22 -10.98
CA ARG A 23 10.87 25.90 -10.91
C ARG A 23 11.84 24.74 -11.14
N LYS A 24 12.69 24.81 -12.17
CA LYS A 24 13.72 23.79 -12.44
C LYS A 24 14.66 23.62 -11.24
N LYS A 25 15.13 24.73 -10.64
CA LYS A 25 15.99 24.70 -9.44
C LYS A 25 15.29 24.06 -8.24
N ALA A 26 14.00 24.36 -8.03
CA ALA A 26 13.20 23.74 -6.97
C ALA A 26 13.03 22.23 -7.17
N ILE A 27 12.74 21.77 -8.39
CA ILE A 27 12.62 20.34 -8.74
C ILE A 27 13.95 19.62 -8.50
N LEU A 28 15.07 20.21 -8.93
CA LEU A 28 16.41 19.66 -8.70
C LEU A 28 16.74 19.56 -7.21
N ALA A 29 16.43 20.60 -6.43
CA ALA A 29 16.63 20.60 -4.98
C ALA A 29 15.77 19.53 -4.29
N MET A 30 14.49 19.38 -4.69
CA MET A 30 13.60 18.34 -4.19
C MET A 30 14.09 16.93 -4.54
N ASN A 31 14.59 16.71 -5.76
CA ASN A 31 15.15 15.43 -6.18
C ASN A 31 16.45 15.11 -5.42
N LYS A 32 17.32 16.09 -5.21
CA LYS A 32 18.54 15.94 -4.40
C LYS A 32 18.19 15.59 -2.96
N ALA A 33 17.23 16.28 -2.34
CA ALA A 33 16.75 15.98 -0.99
C ALA A 33 16.09 14.59 -0.87
N LYS A 34 15.33 14.16 -1.89
CA LYS A 34 14.80 12.79 -1.97
C LYS A 34 15.89 11.74 -2.08
N LYS A 35 16.95 12.01 -2.87
CA LYS A 35 18.10 11.11 -3.01
C LYS A 35 18.84 10.98 -1.68
N LEU A 36 19.12 12.11 -1.01
CA LEU A 36 19.72 12.14 0.32
C LEU A 36 18.88 11.40 1.37
N LYS A 37 17.54 11.55 1.36
CA LYS A 37 16.63 10.77 2.24
C LYS A 37 16.56 9.28 1.92
N LYS A 38 16.83 8.89 0.66
CA LYS A 38 16.90 7.48 0.25
C LYS A 38 18.26 6.86 0.61
N GLU A 39 19.29 7.70 0.68
CA GLU A 39 20.66 7.35 1.08
C GLU A 39 20.87 7.40 2.60
N THR A 40 20.01 8.07 3.36
CA THR A 40 19.96 7.86 4.82
C THR A 40 19.28 6.52 5.04
N PRO A 41 20.00 5.46 5.45
CA PRO A 41 19.31 4.27 5.92
C PRO A 41 18.47 4.74 7.09
N ASN A 42 17.20 4.34 7.13
CA ASN A 42 16.46 4.41 8.37
C ASN A 42 17.12 3.36 9.28
N LEU A 43 18.20 3.76 9.94
CA LEU A 43 19.10 2.90 10.70
C LEU A 43 18.48 2.65 12.07
N GLU A 44 17.34 1.95 12.08
CA GLU A 44 17.03 1.09 13.21
C GLU A 44 17.74 -0.24 12.93
N ASN A 45 19.06 -0.23 13.16
CA ASN A 45 19.88 -1.44 13.31
C ASN A 45 19.50 -2.15 14.62
N ASN A 46 18.27 -2.62 14.71
CA ASN A 46 17.86 -3.53 15.75
C ASN A 46 17.27 -4.75 15.06
N LEU A 47 18.08 -5.82 15.06
CA LEU A 47 17.67 -7.21 14.91
C LEU A 47 16.16 -7.37 15.20
N SER A 48 15.40 -7.84 14.20
CA SER A 48 13.94 -7.94 14.06
C SER A 48 13.10 -8.08 15.34
N SER A 49 13.13 -7.09 16.22
CA SER A 49 12.38 -7.11 17.46
C SER A 49 10.94 -6.65 17.22
N GLY A 50 10.03 -7.15 18.05
CA GLY A 50 8.59 -6.87 17.96
C GLY A 50 7.83 -7.89 17.10
N ARG A 51 6.54 -7.62 16.89
CA ARG A 51 5.64 -8.54 16.19
C ARG A 51 5.53 -8.19 14.71
N ARG A 52 5.31 -9.20 13.86
CA ARG A 52 5.06 -9.05 12.41
C ARG A 52 3.79 -9.78 12.03
N ILE A 53 3.10 -9.25 11.02
CA ILE A 53 1.96 -9.91 10.39
C ILE A 53 2.52 -10.69 9.20
N VAL A 54 2.30 -11.99 9.18
CA VAL A 54 2.84 -12.90 8.17
C VAL A 54 1.73 -13.78 7.60
N GLU A 55 1.87 -14.19 6.35
CA GLU A 55 1.03 -15.23 5.76
C GLU A 55 1.74 -16.57 5.95
N LEU A 56 1.31 -17.37 6.93
CA LEU A 56 2.04 -18.57 7.39
C LEU A 56 2.38 -19.55 6.26
N VAL A 57 1.42 -19.79 5.35
CA VAL A 57 1.63 -20.69 4.21
C VAL A 57 2.68 -20.15 3.25
N GLU A 58 2.68 -18.84 3.00
CA GLU A 58 3.63 -18.20 2.10
C GLU A 58 5.03 -18.13 2.74
N LEU A 59 5.10 -17.75 4.01
CA LEU A 59 6.34 -17.74 4.79
C LEU A 59 6.98 -19.14 4.83
N GLY A 60 6.19 -20.18 5.12
CA GLY A 60 6.68 -21.55 5.16
C GLY A 60 7.22 -22.04 3.80
N LYS A 61 6.62 -21.62 2.69
CA LYS A 61 7.15 -21.89 1.34
C LYS A 61 8.48 -21.17 1.09
N ASN A 62 8.58 -19.91 1.53
CA ASN A 62 9.73 -19.06 1.30
C ASN A 62 10.90 -19.33 2.26
N LEU A 63 10.67 -20.01 3.38
CA LEU A 63 11.70 -20.45 4.34
C LEU A 63 12.50 -21.67 3.85
N LYS A 64 12.98 -21.59 2.61
CA LYS A 64 13.86 -22.59 2.01
C LYS A 64 15.05 -21.88 1.39
N CYS A 65 16.24 -22.42 1.61
CA CYS A 65 17.45 -21.90 1.00
C CYS A 65 17.32 -21.89 -0.52
N CYS A 66 17.65 -20.77 -1.17
CA CYS A 66 17.57 -20.66 -2.63
C CYS A 66 18.53 -21.58 -3.38
N VAL A 67 19.57 -22.09 -2.69
CA VAL A 67 20.59 -22.99 -3.27
C VAL A 67 20.32 -24.45 -2.89
N CYS A 68 20.44 -24.79 -1.60
CA CYS A 68 20.36 -26.18 -1.14
C CYS A 68 18.94 -26.66 -0.80
N GLN A 69 17.93 -25.80 -0.91
CA GLN A 69 16.50 -26.09 -0.65
C GLN A 69 16.15 -26.58 0.76
N ARG A 70 17.11 -26.60 1.69
CA ARG A 70 16.87 -26.93 3.10
C ARG A 70 16.09 -25.81 3.79
N VAL A 71 15.34 -26.20 4.81
CA VAL A 71 14.52 -25.27 5.61
C VAL A 71 15.44 -24.30 6.35
N LEU A 72 15.05 -23.02 6.34
CA LEU A 72 15.77 -21.94 7.02
C LEU A 72 15.21 -21.72 8.43
N SER A 73 16.09 -21.49 9.40
CA SER A 73 15.69 -21.09 10.76
C SER A 73 15.46 -19.59 10.83
N LEU A 74 14.36 -19.16 11.47
CA LEU A 74 14.12 -17.74 11.77
C LEU A 74 15.11 -17.17 12.80
N GLU A 75 15.83 -18.02 13.54
CA GLU A 75 16.90 -17.58 14.44
C GLU A 75 18.10 -17.00 13.68
N ASN A 76 18.23 -17.36 12.39
CA ASN A 76 19.35 -16.93 11.54
C ASN A 76 19.01 -15.70 10.68
N ILE A 77 18.02 -14.89 11.09
CA ILE A 77 17.73 -13.63 10.42
C ILE A 77 18.91 -12.68 10.64
N THR A 78 19.57 -12.29 9.54
CA THR A 78 20.68 -11.33 9.54
C THR A 78 20.17 -9.91 9.39
N ASN A 79 19.10 -9.72 8.63
CA ASN A 79 18.52 -8.42 8.32
C ASN A 79 17.03 -8.51 7.97
N GLU A 80 16.33 -7.39 8.10
CA GLU A 80 14.94 -7.24 7.70
C GLU A 80 14.72 -5.94 6.94
N THR A 81 14.15 -6.04 5.73
CA THR A 81 13.64 -4.88 4.99
C THR A 81 12.12 -4.82 5.09
N ARG A 82 11.60 -3.75 5.70
CA ARG A 82 10.16 -3.52 5.82
C ARG A 82 9.60 -2.62 4.71
N LYS A 83 8.44 -3.01 4.18
CA LYS A 83 7.60 -2.24 3.25
C LYS A 83 6.19 -2.12 3.84
N GLY A 84 6.05 -1.28 4.87
CA GLY A 84 4.84 -1.21 5.68
C GLY A 84 4.77 -2.40 6.65
N LEU A 85 3.70 -3.18 6.55
CA LEU A 85 3.48 -4.41 7.30
C LEU A 85 4.12 -5.64 6.63
N HIS A 86 4.47 -5.53 5.35
CA HIS A 86 5.19 -6.58 4.63
C HIS A 86 6.67 -6.54 4.98
N SER A 87 7.23 -7.71 5.33
CA SER A 87 8.63 -7.85 5.71
C SER A 87 9.34 -8.75 4.71
N ILE A 88 10.59 -8.42 4.42
CA ILE A 88 11.48 -9.23 3.60
C ILE A 88 12.69 -9.53 4.47
N LEU A 89 12.83 -10.78 4.87
CA LEU A 89 13.89 -11.25 5.76
C LEU A 89 15.08 -11.71 4.93
N ASN A 90 16.28 -11.40 5.41
CA ASN A 90 17.50 -12.02 4.94
C ASN A 90 17.86 -13.08 5.97
N VAL A 91 17.95 -14.34 5.55
CA VAL A 91 18.16 -15.47 6.45
C VAL A 91 19.36 -16.28 6.00
N ASN A 92 20.32 -16.47 6.89
CA ASN A 92 21.50 -17.27 6.58
C ASN A 92 21.20 -18.77 6.70
N CYS A 93 21.57 -19.54 5.68
CA CYS A 93 21.44 -20.98 5.70
C CYS A 93 22.54 -21.64 6.54
N ASN A 94 22.18 -22.47 7.51
CA ASN A 94 23.16 -23.19 8.36
C ASN A 94 24.08 -24.15 7.60
N GLU A 95 23.70 -24.54 6.39
CA GLU A 95 24.28 -25.70 5.70
C GLU A 95 25.25 -25.28 4.60
N CYS A 96 24.95 -24.16 3.93
CA CYS A 96 25.78 -23.62 2.86
C CYS A 96 26.22 -22.17 3.10
N SER A 97 25.82 -21.57 4.24
CA SER A 97 26.13 -20.17 4.60
C SER A 97 25.70 -19.13 3.56
N ILE A 98 24.75 -19.48 2.69
CA ILE A 98 24.16 -18.57 1.72
C ILE A 98 22.99 -17.82 2.35
N GLU A 99 23.03 -16.50 2.25
CA GLU A 99 21.93 -15.63 2.62
C GLU A 99 20.79 -15.73 1.60
N THR A 100 19.60 -16.07 2.08
CA THR A 100 18.39 -16.20 1.26
C THR A 100 17.40 -15.09 1.61
N ILE A 101 16.77 -14.53 0.57
CA ILE A 101 15.71 -13.53 0.70
C ILE A 101 14.37 -14.25 0.90
N VAL A 102 13.69 -13.96 2.00
CA VAL A 102 12.46 -14.61 2.42
C VAL A 102 11.35 -13.55 2.59
N PRO A 103 10.47 -13.36 1.58
CA PRO A 103 9.28 -12.53 1.73
C PRO A 103 8.26 -13.18 2.69
N THR A 104 7.68 -12.40 3.61
CA THR A 104 6.75 -12.93 4.63
C THR A 104 5.29 -13.01 4.18
N GLY A 105 4.99 -12.72 2.92
CA GLY A 105 3.63 -12.77 2.39
C GLY A 105 3.57 -12.45 0.89
N LYS A 106 2.38 -12.58 0.32
CA LYS A 106 2.17 -12.41 -1.11
C LYS A 106 2.25 -10.96 -1.60
N ILE A 107 2.49 -10.86 -2.89
CA ILE A 107 2.48 -9.64 -3.68
C ILE A 107 1.57 -9.89 -4.88
N HIS A 108 0.62 -9.00 -5.11
CA HIS A 108 -0.18 -8.98 -6.32
C HIS A 108 0.19 -7.79 -7.20
N THR A 109 -0.22 -7.87 -8.46
CA THR A 109 -0.07 -6.79 -9.42
C THR A 109 -1.40 -6.06 -9.55
N THR A 110 -1.37 -4.75 -9.35
CA THR A 110 -2.55 -3.89 -9.54
C THR A 110 -2.87 -3.71 -11.02
N LYS A 111 -4.06 -3.17 -11.34
CA LYS A 111 -4.45 -2.83 -12.72
C LYS A 111 -3.48 -1.87 -13.43
N SER A 112 -2.64 -1.14 -12.69
CA SER A 112 -1.63 -0.23 -13.22
C SER A 112 -0.23 -0.86 -13.29
N GLU A 113 -0.13 -2.19 -13.26
CA GLU A 113 1.13 -2.95 -13.31
C GLU A 113 2.08 -2.64 -12.14
N VAL A 114 1.55 -2.12 -11.02
CA VAL A 114 2.33 -1.85 -9.81
C VAL A 114 2.20 -3.01 -8.85
N LYS A 115 3.35 -3.50 -8.34
CA LYS A 115 3.41 -4.58 -7.34
C LYS A 115 3.08 -4.08 -5.94
N HIS A 116 2.04 -4.66 -5.34
CA HIS A 116 1.50 -4.30 -4.04
C HIS A 116 1.47 -5.52 -3.13
N SER A 117 1.72 -5.31 -1.83
CA SER A 117 1.70 -6.43 -0.88
C SER A 117 0.30 -6.63 -0.31
N ASP A 118 -0.15 -7.88 -0.33
CA ASP A 118 -1.49 -8.28 0.12
C ASP A 118 -1.75 -7.88 1.57
N VAL A 119 -0.77 -8.03 2.47
CA VAL A 119 -0.94 -7.67 3.89
C VAL A 119 -1.23 -6.18 4.07
N ASN A 120 -0.59 -5.32 3.27
CA ASN A 120 -0.84 -3.89 3.33
C ASN A 120 -2.21 -3.54 2.73
N THR A 121 -2.57 -4.12 1.58
CA THR A 121 -3.89 -3.92 0.96
C THR A 121 -5.00 -4.33 1.92
N LYS A 122 -4.90 -5.52 2.53
CA LYS A 122 -5.88 -6.04 3.49
C LYS A 122 -5.95 -5.21 4.77
N ALA A 123 -4.81 -4.77 5.31
CA ALA A 123 -4.79 -3.94 6.51
C ALA A 123 -5.44 -2.56 6.26
N VAL A 124 -5.16 -1.94 5.12
CA VAL A 124 -5.77 -0.64 4.77
C VAL A 124 -7.26 -0.81 4.42
N LEU A 125 -7.64 -1.90 3.76
CA LEU A 125 -9.06 -2.24 3.53
C LEU A 125 -9.81 -2.44 4.84
N GLY A 126 -9.26 -3.25 5.75
CA GLY A 126 -9.85 -3.47 7.08
C GLY A 126 -9.94 -2.19 7.89
N ALA A 127 -8.93 -1.32 7.80
CA ALA A 127 -8.95 -0.01 8.44
C ALA A 127 -10.09 0.86 7.89
N VAL A 128 -10.17 1.05 6.57
CA VAL A 128 -11.23 1.87 5.94
C VAL A 128 -12.61 1.31 6.24
N HIS A 129 -12.80 -0.01 6.13
CA HIS A 129 -14.06 -0.67 6.44
C HIS A 129 -14.49 -0.48 7.91
N SER A 130 -13.53 -0.41 8.83
CA SER A 130 -13.79 -0.18 10.26
C SER A 130 -13.86 1.30 10.64
N GLY A 131 -13.86 2.23 9.67
CA GLY A 131 -13.84 3.67 9.93
C GLY A 131 -12.51 4.19 10.47
N PHE A 132 -11.42 3.40 10.39
CA PHE A 132 -10.10 3.82 10.82
C PHE A 132 -9.42 4.66 9.74
N GLY A 133 -8.97 5.85 10.13
CA GLY A 133 -7.93 6.57 9.40
C GLY A 133 -6.54 6.03 9.72
N HIS A 134 -5.52 6.51 9.00
CA HIS A 134 -4.11 6.17 9.20
C HIS A 134 -3.65 6.27 10.67
N THR A 135 -4.02 7.35 11.35
CA THR A 135 -3.64 7.56 12.77
C THR A 135 -4.25 6.51 13.68
N ALA A 136 -5.53 6.16 13.47
CA ALA A 136 -6.21 5.13 14.26
C ALA A 136 -5.59 3.75 14.03
N LEU A 137 -5.31 3.41 12.77
CA LEU A 137 -4.61 2.17 12.42
C LEU A 137 -3.24 2.09 13.09
N ASN A 138 -2.43 3.15 13.04
CA ASN A 138 -1.11 3.14 13.66
C ASN A 138 -1.17 3.06 15.20
N LYS A 139 -2.18 3.67 15.85
CA LYS A 139 -2.40 3.49 17.30
C LYS A 139 -2.74 2.03 17.62
N PHE A 140 -3.59 1.40 16.82
CA PHE A 140 -3.92 -0.02 16.98
C PHE A 140 -2.70 -0.92 16.80
N LEU A 141 -1.89 -0.70 15.75
CA LEU A 141 -0.65 -1.45 15.51
C LEU A 141 0.35 -1.28 16.66
N ALA A 142 0.50 -0.04 17.16
CA ALA A 142 1.37 0.25 18.29
C ALA A 142 0.94 -0.51 19.56
N ALA A 143 -0.36 -0.56 19.86
CA ALA A 143 -0.90 -1.33 20.98
C ALA A 143 -0.57 -2.84 20.88
N MET A 144 -0.48 -3.35 19.65
CA MET A 144 -0.11 -4.74 19.36
C MET A 144 1.41 -4.99 19.31
N ASN A 145 2.24 -3.96 19.52
CA ASN A 145 3.69 -3.99 19.28
C ASN A 145 4.04 -4.42 17.83
N ILE A 146 3.24 -3.97 16.87
CA ILE A 146 3.46 -4.15 15.44
C ILE A 146 3.93 -2.81 14.87
N PRO A 147 5.00 -2.80 14.07
CA PRO A 147 5.50 -1.55 13.53
C PRO A 147 4.50 -0.80 12.63
N PRO A 148 4.54 0.55 12.62
CA PRO A 148 3.54 1.37 11.94
C PRO A 148 3.71 1.37 10.42
N ILE A 149 2.66 1.82 9.74
CA ILE A 149 2.69 2.08 8.30
C ILE A 149 2.85 3.59 8.06
N SER A 150 3.55 3.99 7.00
CA SER A 150 3.72 5.42 6.67
C SER A 150 2.47 5.99 6.01
N TRP A 151 2.22 7.29 6.19
CA TRP A 151 1.08 7.98 5.58
C TRP A 151 1.04 7.84 4.06
N SER A 152 2.20 8.00 3.41
CA SER A 152 2.31 7.89 1.95
C SER A 152 2.00 6.49 1.44
N LEU A 153 2.33 5.46 2.22
CA LEU A 153 2.01 4.08 1.89
C LEU A 153 0.51 3.82 2.12
N TYR A 154 -0.04 4.25 3.26
CA TYR A 154 -1.48 4.18 3.54
C TYR A 154 -2.31 4.75 2.40
N LYS A 155 -2.06 6.02 2.02
CA LYS A 155 -2.80 6.69 0.94
C LYS A 155 -2.65 5.98 -0.41
N ARG A 156 -1.56 5.25 -0.64
CA ARG A 156 -1.36 4.49 -1.87
C ARG A 156 -2.31 3.31 -1.93
N TYR A 157 -2.35 2.49 -0.88
CA TYR A 157 -3.23 1.34 -0.78
C TYR A 157 -4.70 1.77 -0.69
N GLU A 158 -5.01 2.88 -0.01
CA GLU A 158 -6.36 3.44 0.05
C GLU A 158 -6.91 3.81 -1.35
N ARG A 159 -6.06 4.38 -2.22
CA ARG A 159 -6.44 4.70 -3.61
C ARG A 159 -6.63 3.47 -4.48
N GLU A 160 -5.89 2.42 -4.21
CA GLU A 160 -6.03 1.14 -4.92
C GLU A 160 -7.37 0.48 -4.59
N ILE A 161 -7.74 0.42 -3.31
CA ILE A 161 -8.98 -0.24 -2.86
C ILE A 161 -10.23 0.63 -3.05
N GLY A 162 -10.07 1.95 -3.14
CA GLY A 162 -11.18 2.92 -3.22
C GLY A 162 -12.25 2.57 -4.26
N PRO A 163 -11.88 2.31 -5.53
CA PRO A 163 -12.85 1.94 -6.56
C PRO A 163 -13.64 0.67 -6.23
N ALA A 164 -13.00 -0.33 -5.61
CA ALA A 164 -13.69 -1.57 -5.23
C ALA A 164 -14.67 -1.35 -4.06
N ILE A 165 -14.31 -0.49 -3.10
CA ILE A 165 -15.19 -0.08 -2.01
C ILE A 165 -16.39 0.70 -2.54
N GLU A 166 -16.15 1.66 -3.44
CA GLU A 166 -17.21 2.46 -4.05
C GLU A 166 -18.19 1.59 -4.84
N GLU A 167 -17.69 0.64 -5.62
CA GLU A 167 -18.52 -0.28 -6.39
C GLU A 167 -19.37 -1.18 -5.48
N ALA A 168 -18.77 -1.75 -4.43
CA ALA A 168 -19.49 -2.55 -3.46
C ALA A 168 -20.60 -1.74 -2.75
N ALA A 169 -20.32 -0.46 -2.43
CA ALA A 169 -21.31 0.43 -1.83
C ALA A 169 -22.47 0.74 -2.80
N LYS A 170 -22.17 1.03 -4.07
CA LYS A 170 -23.19 1.26 -5.11
C LYS A 170 -24.10 0.04 -5.28
N GLU A 171 -23.52 -1.15 -5.39
CA GLU A 171 -24.28 -2.38 -5.53
C GLU A 171 -25.16 -2.65 -4.30
N SER A 172 -24.63 -2.41 -3.10
CA SER A 172 -25.41 -2.54 -1.86
C SER A 172 -26.61 -1.59 -1.83
N CYS A 173 -26.41 -0.32 -2.22
CA CYS A 173 -27.51 0.66 -2.29
C CYS A 173 -28.54 0.29 -3.35
N ARG A 174 -28.09 -0.17 -4.53
CA ARG A 174 -28.97 -0.62 -5.61
C ARG A 174 -29.84 -1.78 -5.17
N ARG A 175 -29.24 -2.79 -4.51
CA ARG A 175 -29.98 -3.94 -3.99
C ARG A 175 -31.01 -3.52 -2.93
N GLY A 176 -30.62 -2.65 -1.99
CA GLY A 176 -31.55 -2.14 -0.98
C GLY A 176 -32.75 -1.39 -1.58
N ALA A 177 -32.53 -0.60 -2.64
CA ALA A 177 -33.61 0.10 -3.33
C ALA A 177 -34.58 -0.86 -4.05
N GLU A 178 -34.07 -1.93 -4.68
CA GLU A 178 -34.93 -2.92 -5.32
C GLU A 178 -35.72 -3.76 -4.29
N GLU A 179 -35.09 -4.12 -3.17
CA GLU A 179 -35.75 -4.81 -2.06
C GLU A 179 -36.90 -3.95 -1.49
N GLU A 180 -36.65 -2.66 -1.24
CA GLU A 180 -37.68 -1.73 -0.77
C GLU A 180 -38.83 -1.58 -1.79
N ARG A 181 -38.50 -1.46 -3.09
CA ARG A 181 -39.50 -1.39 -4.16
C ARG A 181 -40.37 -2.64 -4.18
N GLN A 182 -39.77 -3.83 -4.08
CA GLN A 182 -40.51 -5.09 -4.11
C GLN A 182 -41.46 -5.21 -2.92
N LEU A 183 -40.99 -4.88 -1.71
CA LEU A 183 -41.81 -4.89 -0.51
C LEU A 183 -43.04 -3.96 -0.62
N ILE A 184 -42.88 -2.79 -1.25
CA ILE A 184 -43.99 -1.86 -1.48
C ILE A 184 -45.00 -2.46 -2.46
N VAL A 185 -44.54 -3.05 -3.57
CA VAL A 185 -45.42 -3.68 -4.57
C VAL A 185 -46.20 -4.83 -3.93
N ASP A 186 -45.51 -5.72 -3.21
CA ASP A 186 -46.13 -6.85 -2.51
C ASP A 186 -47.20 -6.36 -1.51
N LYS A 187 -46.88 -5.30 -0.76
CA LYS A 187 -47.84 -4.70 0.18
C LYS A 187 -49.05 -4.08 -0.49
N LEU A 188 -48.88 -3.42 -1.64
CA LEU A 188 -49.98 -2.87 -2.41
C LEU A 188 -50.90 -3.98 -2.95
N ASP A 189 -50.33 -5.10 -3.39
CA ASP A 189 -51.12 -6.22 -3.91
C ASP A 189 -51.86 -6.98 -2.79
N GLU A 190 -51.26 -7.10 -1.59
CA GLU A 190 -51.98 -7.56 -0.38
C GLU A 190 -53.17 -6.67 -0.01
N LEU A 191 -53.08 -5.35 -0.23
CA LEU A 191 -54.17 -4.42 0.07
C LEU A 191 -55.29 -4.54 -0.96
N LYS A 192 -54.95 -4.68 -2.25
CA LYS A 192 -55.93 -4.86 -3.34
C LYS A 192 -56.73 -6.16 -3.19
N THR A 193 -56.13 -7.22 -2.66
CA THR A 193 -56.81 -8.52 -2.46
C THR A 193 -57.73 -8.55 -1.24
N LYS A 194 -57.68 -7.53 -0.38
CA LYS A 194 -58.53 -7.38 0.81
C LYS A 194 -59.71 -6.42 0.63
N LEU A 195 -59.79 -5.76 -0.53
CA LEU A 195 -60.88 -4.88 -0.97
C LEU A 195 -61.82 -5.65 -1.90
#